data_AF-A0A1A3MML9-F1
#
_entry.id   AF-A0A1A3MML9-F1
#
_cell.length_a   1.000
_cell.length_b   1.000
_cell.length_c   1.000
_cell.angle_alpha   90.00
_cell.angle_beta   90.00
_cell.angle_gamma   90.00
#
_symmetry.space_group_name_H-M   'P 1'
#
loop_
_entity.id
_entity.type
_entity.pdbx_description
1 polymer ?
#
loop_
_entity_poly.entity_id
_entity_poly.type
_entity_poly.pdbx_seq_one_letter_code
_entity_poly.pdbx_strand_id
1 'polypeptide(L)'
;MSDPAGSAVAAIQKRQAELASRQQASAEADRILAEALSTAHQTMRDSVRQLDAITTEIEALQQSDLVVDTPLGVVDTPLGAREYHTFLLGKQREIAAIVATAREISQAKSVVLQGLRGQYLT
;
A
#
# COMPACT_ATOMS: atom_id res chain seq x y z
N MET A 1 32.71 25.98 47.19
CA MET A 1 33.39 26.04 45.88
C MET A 1 33.08 24.74 45.17
N SER A 2 32.32 24.80 44.08
CA SER A 2 31.89 23.62 43.33
C SER A 2 33.10 22.97 42.65
N ASP A 3 33.25 21.66 42.79
CA ASP A 3 34.33 20.91 42.17
C ASP A 3 34.18 20.94 40.64
N PRO A 4 35.12 21.55 39.89
CA PRO A 4 35.04 21.65 38.44
C PRO A 4 35.02 20.27 37.75
N ALA A 5 35.56 19.22 38.38
CA ALA A 5 35.49 17.85 37.88
C ALA A 5 34.05 17.30 37.92
N GLY A 6 33.31 17.56 39.00
CA GLY A 6 31.89 17.17 39.13
C GLY A 6 30.98 17.87 38.11
N SER A 7 31.26 19.14 37.81
CA SER A 7 30.53 19.89 36.77
C SER A 7 30.77 19.34 35.36
N ALA A 8 32.00 18.90 35.05
CA ALA A 8 32.33 18.32 33.75
C ALA A 8 31.67 16.95 33.55
N VAL A 9 31.67 16.10 34.58
CA VAL A 9 31.01 14.79 34.54
C VAL A 9 29.49 14.93 34.34
N ALA A 10 28.84 15.87 35.06
CA ALA A 10 27.43 16.14 34.89
C ALA A 10 27.09 16.64 33.46
N ALA A 11 27.94 17.47 32.87
CA ALA A 11 27.76 17.95 31.50
C ALA A 11 27.89 16.83 30.45
N ILE A 12 28.83 15.89 30.65
CA ILE A 12 29.01 14.71 29.80
C ILE A 12 27.79 13.78 29.90
N GLN A 13 27.33 13.48 31.12
CA GLN A 13 26.14 12.64 31.33
C GLN A 13 24.89 13.24 30.69
N LYS A 14 24.70 14.56 30.80
CA LYS A 14 23.61 15.27 30.13
C LYS A 14 23.68 15.10 28.61
N ARG A 15 24.85 15.31 28.00
CA ARG A 15 25.03 15.10 26.55
C ARG A 15 24.81 13.65 26.13
N GLN A 16 25.26 12.69 26.93
CA GLN A 16 25.04 11.26 26.65
C GLN A 16 23.54 10.92 26.69
N ALA A 17 22.80 11.45 27.67
CA ALA A 17 21.35 11.26 27.75
C ALA A 17 20.62 11.90 26.56
N GLU A 18 21.03 13.11 26.15
CA GLU A 18 20.49 13.77 24.95
C GLU A 18 20.77 12.96 23.68
N LEU A 19 21.99 12.44 23.51
CA LEU A 19 22.37 11.59 22.38
C LEU A 19 21.57 10.28 22.36
N ALA A 20 21.45 9.60 23.49
CA ALA A 20 20.67 8.37 23.62
C ALA A 20 19.20 8.62 23.27
N SER A 21 18.62 9.73 23.75
CA SER A 21 17.24 10.12 23.43
C SER A 21 17.06 10.37 21.93
N ARG A 22 18.02 11.04 21.27
CA ARG A 22 17.96 11.28 19.81
C ARG A 22 18.08 9.99 19.02
N GLN A 23 18.99 9.11 19.42
CA GLN A 23 19.18 7.82 18.75
C GLN A 23 17.92 6.94 18.88
N GLN A 24 17.29 6.93 20.06
CA GLN A 24 16.03 6.20 20.26
C GLN A 24 14.89 6.80 19.42
N ALA A 25 14.79 8.13 19.34
CA ALA A 25 13.80 8.79 18.49
C ALA A 25 14.01 8.46 17.00
N SER A 26 15.25 8.49 16.51
CA SER A 26 15.59 8.10 15.13
C SER A 26 15.26 6.64 14.86
N ALA A 27 15.60 5.73 15.78
CA ALA A 27 15.32 4.30 15.60
C ALA A 27 13.81 4.02 15.53
N GLU A 28 12.99 4.71 16.31
CA GLU A 28 11.53 4.58 16.20
C GLU A 28 10.99 5.20 14.91
N ALA A 29 11.52 6.36 14.49
CA ALA A 29 11.16 6.96 13.20
C ALA A 29 11.47 6.03 12.02
N ASP A 30 12.65 5.39 12.02
CA ASP A 30 13.07 4.42 11.02
C ASP A 30 12.16 3.18 11.01
N ARG A 31 11.75 2.71 12.19
CA ARG A 31 10.82 1.58 12.33
C ARG A 31 9.45 1.90 11.72
N ILE A 32 8.89 3.07 12.03
CA ILE A 32 7.60 3.53 11.50
C ILE A 32 7.70 3.74 9.98
N LEU A 33 8.82 4.29 9.49
CA LEU A 33 9.10 4.46 8.07
C LEU A 33 9.09 3.11 7.34
N ALA A 34 9.83 2.13 7.84
CA ALA A 34 9.92 0.80 7.25
C ALA A 34 8.55 0.11 7.22
N GLU A 35 7.78 0.20 8.31
CA GLU A 35 6.44 -0.37 8.39
C GLU A 35 5.47 0.30 7.40
N ALA A 36 5.48 1.64 7.33
CA ALA A 36 4.62 2.38 6.42
C ALA A 36 4.91 2.06 4.96
N LEU A 37 6.19 1.98 4.59
CA LEU A 37 6.63 1.65 3.24
C LEU A 37 6.33 0.20 2.87
N SER A 38 6.63 -0.74 3.77
CA SER A 38 6.36 -2.17 3.56
C SER A 38 4.88 -2.42 3.36
N THR A 39 4.02 -1.82 4.21
CA THR A 39 2.57 -1.94 4.08
C THR A 39 2.07 -1.36 2.76
N ALA A 40 2.50 -0.14 2.39
CA ALA A 40 2.10 0.50 1.14
C ALA A 40 2.51 -0.35 -0.08
N HIS A 41 3.74 -0.87 -0.06
CA HIS A 41 4.25 -1.72 -1.13
C HIS A 41 3.47 -3.03 -1.24
N GLN A 42 3.20 -3.69 -0.12
CA GLN A 42 2.44 -4.95 -0.09
C GLN A 42 1.03 -4.74 -0.64
N THR A 43 0.32 -3.70 -0.19
CA THR A 43 -1.01 -3.34 -0.71
C THR A 43 -0.99 -3.10 -2.22
N MET A 44 0.01 -2.36 -2.72
CA MET A 44 0.10 -2.07 -4.16
C MET A 44 0.34 -3.36 -4.96
N ARG A 45 1.21 -4.25 -4.47
CA ARG A 45 1.45 -5.54 -5.12
C ARG A 45 0.22 -6.43 -5.14
N ASP A 46 -0.53 -6.47 -4.05
CA ASP A 46 -1.76 -7.25 -3.98
C ASP A 46 -2.85 -6.68 -4.88
N SER A 47 -2.95 -5.34 -4.97
CA SER A 47 -3.85 -4.67 -5.91
C SER A 47 -3.53 -5.01 -7.36
N VAL A 48 -2.24 -5.01 -7.74
CA VAL A 48 -1.80 -5.41 -9.08
C VAL A 48 -2.17 -6.87 -9.37
N ARG A 49 -1.90 -7.79 -8.44
CA ARG A 49 -2.28 -9.21 -8.59
C ARG A 49 -3.79 -9.41 -8.78
N GLN A 50 -4.61 -8.63 -8.07
CA GLN A 50 -6.07 -8.68 -8.24
C GLN A 50 -6.49 -8.16 -9.61
N LEU A 51 -5.86 -7.10 -10.12
CA LEU A 51 -6.12 -6.60 -11.47
C LEU A 51 -5.68 -7.60 -12.55
N ASP A 52 -4.56 -8.29 -12.35
CA ASP A 52 -4.09 -9.36 -13.24
C ASP A 52 -5.07 -10.55 -13.25
N ALA A 53 -5.62 -10.90 -12.09
CA ALA A 53 -6.67 -11.93 -11.98
C ALA A 53 -7.93 -11.54 -12.75
N ILE A 54 -8.39 -10.29 -12.63
CA ILE A 54 -9.52 -9.77 -13.41
C ILE A 54 -9.23 -9.84 -14.92
N THR A 55 -8.01 -9.50 -15.33
CA THR A 55 -7.59 -9.60 -16.73
C THR A 55 -7.68 -11.05 -17.21
N THR A 56 -7.15 -12.00 -16.42
CA THR A 56 -7.18 -13.43 -16.71
C THR A 56 -8.62 -13.95 -16.82
N GLU A 57 -9.52 -13.52 -15.93
CA GLU A 57 -10.94 -13.91 -15.99
C GLU A 57 -11.66 -13.37 -17.23
N ILE A 58 -11.35 -12.13 -17.65
CA ILE A 58 -11.89 -11.55 -18.88
C ILE A 58 -11.38 -12.32 -20.10
N GLU A 59 -10.08 -12.61 -20.16
CA GLU A 59 -9.46 -13.36 -21.26
C GLU A 59 -10.00 -14.80 -21.35
N ALA A 60 -10.16 -15.48 -20.21
CA ALA A 60 -10.71 -16.84 -20.17
C ALA A 60 -12.15 -16.86 -20.71
N LEU A 61 -12.96 -15.85 -20.39
CA LEU A 61 -14.33 -15.77 -20.88
C LEU A 61 -14.38 -15.50 -22.40
N GLN A 62 -13.51 -14.62 -22.92
CA GLN A 62 -13.37 -14.40 -24.37
C GLN A 62 -12.92 -15.67 -25.11
N GLN A 63 -11.99 -16.43 -24.54
CA GLN A 63 -11.55 -17.70 -25.12
C GLN A 63 -12.65 -18.77 -25.07
N SER A 64 -13.48 -18.78 -24.03
CA SER A 64 -14.61 -19.71 -23.93
C SER A 64 -15.72 -19.42 -24.94
N ASP A 65 -15.95 -18.15 -25.30
CA ASP A 65 -16.89 -17.73 -26.35
C ASP A 65 -16.39 -18.09 -27.76
N LEU A 66 -15.07 -18.26 -27.94
CA LEU A 66 -14.45 -18.68 -29.20
C LEU A 66 -14.48 -20.21 -29.42
N VAL A 67 -14.85 -21.01 -28.41
CA VAL A 67 -14.99 -22.47 -28.53
C VAL A 67 -16.42 -22.80 -28.97
N VAL A 68 -16.57 -22.93 -30.29
CA VAL A 68 -17.81 -23.13 -31.07
C VAL A 68 -18.58 -24.44 -30.72
N ASP A 69 -18.08 -25.29 -29.81
CA ASP A 69 -18.68 -26.60 -29.50
C ASP A 69 -19.53 -26.64 -28.22
N THR A 70 -19.75 -25.50 -27.56
CA THR A 70 -20.69 -25.39 -26.43
C THR A 70 -22.01 -24.77 -26.91
N PRO A 71 -23.21 -25.21 -26.45
CA PRO A 71 -24.50 -24.68 -26.91
C PRO A 71 -24.77 -23.21 -26.54
N LEU A 72 -23.76 -22.54 -25.98
CA LEU A 72 -23.70 -21.17 -25.49
C LEU A 72 -22.55 -20.47 -26.23
N GLY A 73 -22.66 -20.28 -27.54
CA GLY A 73 -21.99 -19.15 -28.19
C GLY A 73 -22.70 -17.89 -27.70
N VAL A 74 -22.20 -17.32 -26.61
CA VAL A 74 -22.91 -16.32 -25.79
C VAL A 74 -22.98 -14.99 -26.58
N VAL A 75 -21.92 -14.61 -27.29
CA VAL A 75 -21.88 -13.32 -28.01
C VAL A 75 -22.74 -13.26 -29.28
N ASP A 76 -23.02 -14.37 -29.95
CA ASP A 76 -23.86 -14.38 -31.16
C ASP A 76 -25.37 -14.33 -30.85
N THR A 77 -25.74 -14.33 -29.56
CA THR A 77 -27.13 -14.18 -29.11
C THR A 77 -27.36 -12.88 -28.34
N PRO A 78 -28.52 -12.20 -28.51
CA PRO A 78 -28.85 -11.02 -27.73
C PRO A 78 -28.84 -11.24 -26.21
N LEU A 79 -29.17 -12.47 -25.77
CA LEU A 79 -29.15 -12.85 -24.36
C LEU A 79 -27.71 -12.88 -23.83
N GLY A 80 -26.81 -13.55 -24.52
CA GLY A 80 -25.44 -13.66 -24.05
C GLY A 80 -24.64 -12.36 -24.20
N ALA A 81 -24.92 -11.51 -25.19
CA ALA A 81 -24.37 -10.16 -25.24
C ALA A 81 -24.74 -9.32 -23.99
N ARG A 82 -25.95 -9.51 -23.45
CA ARG A 82 -26.40 -8.83 -22.21
C ARG A 82 -25.73 -9.41 -20.96
N GLU A 83 -25.57 -10.73 -20.90
CA GLU A 83 -24.86 -11.39 -19.79
C GLU A 83 -23.39 -10.97 -19.77
N TYR A 84 -22.72 -10.96 -20.93
CA TYR A 84 -21.35 -10.46 -21.08
C TYR A 84 -21.22 -9.00 -20.65
N HIS A 85 -22.14 -8.13 -21.07
CA HIS A 85 -22.15 -6.74 -20.63
C HIS A 85 -22.31 -6.60 -19.11
N THR A 86 -23.19 -7.41 -18.51
CA THR A 86 -23.40 -7.42 -17.05
C THR A 86 -22.14 -7.88 -16.31
N PHE A 87 -21.46 -8.91 -16.82
CA PHE A 87 -20.17 -9.37 -16.32
C PHE A 87 -19.10 -8.27 -16.37
N LEU A 88 -18.94 -7.61 -17.53
CA LEU A 88 -17.97 -6.52 -17.69
C LEU A 88 -18.25 -5.33 -16.75
N LEU A 89 -19.52 -4.96 -16.57
CA LEU A 89 -19.89 -3.94 -15.59
C LEU A 89 -19.55 -4.35 -14.15
N GLY A 90 -19.71 -5.65 -13.82
CA GLY A 90 -19.24 -6.21 -12.56
C GLY A 90 -17.74 -6.04 -12.38
N LYS A 91 -16.94 -6.43 -13.38
CA LYS A 91 -15.48 -6.27 -13.37
C LYS A 91 -15.03 -4.82 -13.30
N GLN A 92 -15.71 -3.90 -13.97
CA GLN A 92 -15.41 -2.47 -13.86
C GLN A 92 -15.60 -1.96 -12.42
N ARG A 93 -16.67 -2.38 -11.73
CA ARG A 93 -16.91 -2.02 -10.33
C ARG A 93 -15.85 -2.62 -9.40
N GLU A 94 -15.43 -3.85 -9.66
CA GLU A 94 -14.37 -4.52 -8.92
C GLU A 94 -13.03 -3.77 -9.06
N ILE A 95 -12.64 -3.42 -10.29
CA ILE A 95 -11.46 -2.59 -10.57
C ILE A 95 -11.53 -1.26 -9.82
N ALA A 96 -12.68 -0.58 -9.87
CA ALA A 96 -12.86 0.70 -9.19
C ALA A 96 -12.68 0.57 -7.67
N ALA A 97 -13.20 -0.51 -7.07
CA ALA A 97 -13.05 -0.78 -5.64
C ALA A 97 -11.58 -1.07 -5.24
N ILE A 98 -10.86 -1.87 -6.05
CA ILE A 98 -9.44 -2.16 -5.83
C ILE A 98 -8.62 -0.87 -5.87
N VAL A 99 -8.83 -0.05 -6.91
CA VAL A 99 -8.10 1.22 -7.08
C VAL A 99 -8.43 2.22 -5.97
N ALA A 100 -9.70 2.31 -5.55
CA ALA A 100 -10.09 3.17 -4.44
C ALA A 100 -9.38 2.78 -3.14
N THR A 101 -9.39 1.49 -2.81
CA THR A 101 -8.72 0.95 -1.61
C THR A 101 -7.21 1.21 -1.64
N ALA A 102 -6.55 0.95 -2.78
CA ALA A 102 -5.12 1.22 -2.95
C ALA A 102 -4.79 2.71 -2.77
N ARG A 103 -5.66 3.60 -3.28
CA ARG A 103 -5.50 5.05 -3.14
C ARG A 103 -5.67 5.52 -1.70
N GLU A 104 -6.67 5.02 -0.98
CA GLU A 104 -6.90 5.34 0.43
C GLU A 104 -5.69 4.95 1.29
N ILE A 105 -5.17 3.75 1.10
CA ILE A 105 -3.98 3.27 1.83
C ILE A 105 -2.76 4.13 1.47
N SER A 106 -2.55 4.44 0.19
CA SER A 106 -1.45 5.31 -0.25
C SER A 106 -1.51 6.70 0.40
N GLN A 107 -2.71 7.30 0.46
CA GLN A 107 -2.92 8.58 1.13
C GLN A 107 -2.65 8.50 2.63
N ALA A 108 -3.19 7.49 3.30
CA ALA A 108 -2.97 7.28 4.74
C ALA A 108 -1.48 7.13 5.07
N LYS A 109 -0.73 6.35 4.29
CA LYS A 109 0.71 6.17 4.49
C LYS A 109 1.50 7.44 4.14
N SER A 110 1.07 8.20 3.13
CA SER A 110 1.69 9.51 2.81
C SER A 110 1.61 10.49 4.00
N VAL A 111 0.49 10.54 4.71
CA VAL A 111 0.34 11.37 5.92
C VAL A 111 1.33 10.94 7.01
N VAL A 112 1.52 9.64 7.22
CA VAL A 112 2.52 9.12 8.18
C VAL A 112 3.93 9.56 7.78
N LEU A 113 4.30 9.43 6.50
CA LEU A 113 5.61 9.84 6.00
C LEU A 113 5.84 11.36 6.13
N GLN A 114 4.81 12.18 5.91
CA GLN A 114 4.88 13.62 6.12
C GLN A 114 5.11 13.96 7.60
N GLY A 115 4.48 13.24 8.52
CA GLY A 115 4.70 13.37 9.96
C GLY A 115 6.14 13.02 10.37
N LEU A 116 6.70 11.93 9.82
CA LEU A 116 8.09 11.52 10.06
C LEU A 116 9.10 12.54 9.54
N ARG A 117 8.81 13.23 8.41
CA ARG A 117 9.69 14.28 7.89
C ARG A 117 9.95 15.39 8.92
N GLY A 118 8.98 15.67 9.79
CA GLY A 118 9.17 16.62 10.89
C GLY A 118 10.17 16.15 11.95
N GLN A 119 10.31 14.84 12.15
CA GLN A 119 11.20 14.24 13.15
C GLN A 119 12.67 14.15 12.69
N TYR A 120 12.91 14.02 11.38
CA TYR A 120 14.27 14.01 10.81
C TYR A 120 14.85 15.42 10.59
N LEU A 121 14.02 16.47 10.61
CA LEU A 121 14.47 17.87 10.41
C LEU A 121 14.79 18.60 11.73
N THR A 122 14.55 17.96 12.88
CA THR A 122 14.88 18.43 14.24
C THR A 122 16.10 17.73 14.80
#